data_AF-A0A2E4K2W6-F1
#
_entry.id   AF-A0A2E4K2W6-F1
#
_cell.length_a   1.000
_cell.length_b   1.000
_cell.length_c   1.000
_cell.angle_alpha   90.00
_cell.angle_beta   90.00
_cell.angle_gamma   90.00
#
_symmetry.space_group_name_H-M   'P 1'
#
loop_
_entity.id
_entity.type
_entity.pdbx_description
1 polymer ?
#
loop_
_entity_poly.entity_id
_entity_poly.type
_entity_poly.pdbx_seq_one_letter_code
_entity_poly.pdbx_strand_id
1 'polypeptide(L)'
;MRSSMSRVIVKLGGGLITDKTMYRHVQISHINPVASVIRELVDMGHSVILVHGAGSFGHIESKKWRLADGYQQDIGDEQSEAIARVRFDMLELNQHVVEALESQGLVTESLPPRYWANGVGPTFEGDMSAFVRGPKEPIPVTFGDVVEVTNDSKFGILSGDHIMVRLGIELPDVSACLFLLGDVDGLMDKPPQQSGAKLIEQWMPSDGLESTHASDIDVTGGILLKAQCASMIANSVDRVWLLNGREPNRMLDAVMRDDTVGTKILSERSP
;
A
#
# COMPACT_ATOMS: atom_id res chain seq x y z
N MET A 1 -14.74 31.05 1.04
CA MET A 1 -14.44 29.75 0.39
C MET A 1 -13.82 28.85 1.43
N ARG A 2 -14.48 27.75 1.82
CA ARG A 2 -13.79 26.71 2.60
C ARG A 2 -12.72 26.15 1.66
N SER A 3 -11.46 26.33 1.99
CA SER A 3 -10.40 25.48 1.43
C SER A 3 -10.79 24.06 1.83
N SER A 4 -11.30 23.27 0.87
CA SER A 4 -11.56 21.86 1.12
C SER A 4 -10.20 21.22 1.36
N MET A 5 -9.94 20.76 2.58
CA MET A 5 -8.74 20.00 2.88
C MET A 5 -8.70 18.80 1.93
N SER A 6 -7.62 18.65 1.16
CA SER A 6 -7.46 17.54 0.23
C SER A 6 -6.64 16.45 0.91
N ARG A 7 -7.20 15.23 0.96
CA ARG A 7 -6.57 14.06 1.58
C ARG A 7 -5.88 13.21 0.52
N VAL A 8 -4.60 12.92 0.75
CA VAL A 8 -3.77 12.07 -0.12
C VAL A 8 -3.41 10.81 0.65
N ILE A 9 -3.71 9.65 0.07
CA ILE A 9 -3.37 8.35 0.67
C ILE A 9 -2.22 7.78 -0.13
N VAL A 10 -1.10 7.51 0.53
CA VAL A 10 0.12 7.01 -0.10
C VAL A 10 0.39 5.61 0.39
N LYS A 11 0.58 4.68 -0.54
CA LYS A 11 1.04 3.33 -0.25
C LYS A 11 2.51 3.15 -0.65
N LEU A 12 3.35 2.81 0.31
CA LEU A 12 4.71 2.31 0.05
C LEU A 12 4.67 0.80 -0.20
N GLY A 13 4.98 0.36 -1.42
CA GLY A 13 5.09 -1.06 -1.74
C GLY A 13 6.20 -1.74 -0.94
N GLY A 14 5.97 -2.98 -0.48
CA GLY A 14 6.99 -3.72 0.26
C GLY A 14 8.30 -3.93 -0.52
N GLY A 15 8.22 -4.03 -1.85
CA GLY A 15 9.41 -4.11 -2.73
C GLY A 15 10.14 -2.78 -2.96
N LEU A 16 9.52 -1.66 -2.62
CA LEU A 16 10.17 -0.34 -2.62
C LEU A 16 11.05 -0.19 -1.39
N ILE A 17 10.48 -0.53 -0.22
CA ILE A 17 11.05 -0.23 1.10
C ILE A 17 11.86 -1.39 1.70
N THR A 18 11.88 -2.56 1.05
CA THR A 18 12.68 -3.71 1.48
C THR A 18 13.30 -4.43 0.28
N ASP A 19 14.41 -5.12 0.52
CA ASP A 19 14.90 -6.15 -0.39
C ASP A 19 14.10 -7.44 -0.18
N LYS A 20 13.38 -7.90 -1.21
CA LYS A 20 12.56 -9.12 -1.15
C LYS A 20 13.40 -10.40 -1.02
N THR A 21 14.69 -10.35 -1.34
CA THR A 21 15.60 -11.50 -1.35
C THR A 21 16.32 -11.71 -0.02
N MET A 22 16.37 -10.67 0.82
CA MET A 22 17.05 -10.69 2.11
C MET A 22 16.06 -10.48 3.26
N TYR A 23 16.09 -11.37 4.25
CA TYR A 23 15.22 -11.28 5.42
C TYR A 23 15.53 -10.01 6.22
N ARG A 24 14.48 -9.23 6.49
CA ARG A 24 14.51 -7.98 7.29
C ARG A 24 15.54 -6.94 6.78
N HIS A 25 15.66 -6.80 5.47
CA HIS A 25 16.55 -5.79 4.88
C HIS A 25 15.76 -4.59 4.34
N VAL A 26 15.87 -3.46 5.05
CA VAL A 26 15.20 -2.20 4.70
C VAL A 26 15.98 -1.40 3.66
N GLN A 27 15.28 -0.74 2.75
CA GLN A 27 15.84 0.13 1.70
C GLN A 27 15.66 1.61 2.06
N ILE A 28 16.36 2.08 3.10
CA ILE A 28 16.25 3.46 3.60
C ILE A 28 16.51 4.52 2.50
N SER A 29 17.42 4.21 1.56
CA SER A 29 17.72 5.07 0.40
C SER A 29 16.51 5.35 -0.50
N HIS A 30 15.49 4.49 -0.49
CA HIS A 30 14.23 4.71 -1.20
C HIS A 30 13.15 5.35 -0.32
N ILE A 31 13.19 5.14 1.01
CA ILE A 31 12.18 5.70 1.93
C ILE A 31 12.41 7.21 2.11
N ASN A 32 13.65 7.65 2.32
CA ASN A 32 13.97 9.06 2.61
C ASN A 32 13.51 10.03 1.51
N PRO A 33 13.73 9.75 0.21
CA PRO A 33 13.22 10.62 -0.86
C PRO A 33 11.69 10.71 -0.88
N VAL A 34 10.98 9.62 -0.58
CA VAL A 34 9.51 9.63 -0.48
C VAL A 34 9.05 10.46 0.72
N ALA A 35 9.72 10.34 1.87
CA ALA A 35 9.42 11.15 3.05
C ALA A 35 9.58 12.66 2.77
N SER A 36 10.60 13.06 2.01
CA SER A 36 10.78 14.45 1.57
C SER A 36 9.59 14.95 0.76
N VAL A 37 9.08 14.15 -0.19
CA VAL A 37 7.92 14.53 -0.99
C VAL A 37 6.62 14.55 -0.17
N ILE A 38 6.46 13.65 0.80
CA ILE A 38 5.35 13.71 1.76
C ILE A 38 5.40 15.02 2.56
N ARG A 39 6.59 15.48 2.96
CA ARG A 39 6.76 16.77 3.63
C ARG A 39 6.29 17.94 2.75
N GLU A 40 6.62 17.92 1.47
CA GLU A 40 6.16 18.94 0.51
C GLU A 40 4.63 18.93 0.36
N LEU A 41 4.00 17.75 0.29
CA LEU A 41 2.53 17.65 0.25
C LEU A 41 1.87 18.26 1.49
N VAL A 42 2.42 17.99 2.68
CA VAL A 42 1.93 18.57 3.94
C VAL A 42 2.10 20.09 3.94
N ASP A 43 3.21 20.61 3.42
CA ASP A 43 3.45 22.06 3.31
C ASP A 43 2.51 22.77 2.34
N MET A 44 2.03 22.07 1.32
CA MET A 44 0.98 22.54 0.42
C MET A 44 -0.42 22.47 1.06
N GLY A 45 -0.54 21.96 2.29
CA GLY A 45 -1.78 21.89 3.04
C GLY A 45 -2.59 20.61 2.79
N HIS A 46 -1.99 19.56 2.25
CA HIS A 46 -2.63 18.25 2.13
C HIS A 46 -2.60 17.48 3.45
N SER A 47 -3.67 16.76 3.75
CA SER A 47 -3.65 15.74 4.80
C SER A 47 -3.13 14.44 4.21
N VAL A 48 -2.05 13.89 4.73
CA VAL A 48 -1.46 12.64 4.22
C VAL A 48 -1.79 11.47 5.16
N ILE A 49 -2.15 10.33 4.58
CA ILE A 49 -2.21 9.03 5.27
C ILE A 49 -1.18 8.11 4.61
N LEU A 50 -0.38 7.41 5.41
CA LEU A 50 0.62 6.50 4.89
C LEU A 50 0.24 5.04 5.19
N VAL A 51 0.30 4.21 4.15
CA VAL A 51 0.18 2.75 4.26
C VAL A 51 1.47 2.13 3.76
N HIS A 52 2.08 1.19 4.47
CA HIS A 52 3.22 0.45 3.92
C HIS A 52 2.97 -1.06 3.77
N GLY A 53 3.64 -1.68 2.80
CA GLY A 53 3.64 -3.12 2.62
C GLY A 53 4.53 -3.83 3.63
N ALA A 54 4.40 -5.15 3.69
CA ALA A 54 5.15 -5.97 4.63
C ALA A 54 6.60 -6.27 4.19
N GLY A 55 6.87 -6.26 2.89
CA GLY A 55 8.21 -6.52 2.36
C GLY A 55 8.77 -7.86 2.83
N SER A 56 10.09 -7.94 2.99
CA SER A 56 10.77 -9.11 3.54
C SER A 56 10.56 -9.32 5.04
N PHE A 57 10.01 -8.33 5.76
CA PHE A 57 9.73 -8.42 7.20
C PHE A 57 8.47 -9.25 7.50
N GLY A 58 7.46 -9.20 6.64
CA GLY A 58 6.26 -10.04 6.81
C GLY A 58 6.18 -11.23 5.85
N HIS A 59 6.56 -11.09 4.58
CA HIS A 59 6.27 -12.12 3.57
C HIS A 59 7.03 -13.43 3.79
N ILE A 60 8.27 -13.39 4.26
CA ILE A 60 9.13 -14.59 4.34
C ILE A 60 8.55 -15.56 5.39
N GLU A 61 8.39 -15.10 6.63
CA GLU A 61 7.83 -15.93 7.71
C GLU A 61 6.35 -16.24 7.48
N SER A 62 5.55 -15.28 6.97
CA SER A 62 4.12 -15.54 6.71
C SER A 62 3.90 -16.64 5.66
N LYS A 63 4.74 -16.72 4.63
CA LYS A 63 4.68 -17.81 3.63
C LYS A 63 5.14 -19.13 4.22
N LYS A 64 6.25 -19.13 4.97
CA LYS A 64 6.81 -20.33 5.63
C LYS A 64 5.79 -21.01 6.53
N TRP A 65 5.02 -20.23 7.28
CA TRP A 65 4.02 -20.73 8.24
C TRP A 65 2.59 -20.67 7.73
N ARG A 66 2.42 -20.42 6.42
CA ARG A 66 1.11 -20.40 5.73
C ARG A 66 0.07 -19.53 6.45
N LEU A 67 0.50 -18.37 6.97
CA LEU A 67 -0.35 -17.52 7.80
C LEU A 67 -1.53 -16.90 7.03
N ALA A 68 -1.41 -16.80 5.69
CA ALA A 68 -2.50 -16.35 4.84
C ALA A 68 -3.64 -17.37 4.71
N ASP A 69 -3.36 -18.66 4.95
CA ASP A 69 -4.36 -19.74 4.91
C ASP A 69 -5.17 -19.82 6.22
N GLY A 70 -4.81 -19.02 7.22
CA GLY A 70 -5.38 -19.07 8.56
C GLY A 70 -4.86 -20.21 9.43
N TYR A 71 -5.59 -20.50 10.49
CA TYR A 71 -5.25 -21.50 11.49
C TYR A 71 -5.21 -22.92 10.92
N GLN A 72 -4.12 -23.63 11.23
CA GLN A 72 -3.90 -25.02 10.86
C GLN A 72 -3.65 -25.83 12.12
N GLN A 73 -4.47 -26.87 12.31
CA GLN A 73 -4.48 -27.65 13.55
C GLN A 73 -3.14 -28.37 13.82
N ASP A 74 -2.45 -28.80 12.76
CA ASP A 74 -1.21 -29.55 12.79
C ASP A 74 0.03 -28.70 13.13
N ILE A 75 -0.04 -27.39 12.97
CA ILE A 75 1.08 -26.45 13.19
C ILE A 75 0.67 -25.22 14.03
N GLY A 76 -0.39 -25.35 14.83
CA GLY A 76 -1.04 -24.21 15.50
C GLY A 76 -0.15 -23.48 16.52
N ASP A 77 0.69 -24.22 17.24
CA ASP A 77 1.62 -23.65 18.22
C ASP A 77 2.73 -22.89 17.50
N GLU A 78 3.29 -23.46 16.43
CA GLU A 78 4.30 -22.80 15.60
C GLU A 78 3.73 -21.60 14.86
N GLN A 79 2.47 -21.65 14.41
CA GLN A 79 1.78 -20.50 13.84
C GLN A 79 1.65 -19.38 14.88
N SER A 80 1.37 -19.70 16.14
CA SER A 80 1.27 -18.70 17.21
C SER A 80 2.60 -17.98 17.44
N GLU A 81 3.71 -18.72 17.48
CA GLU A 81 5.06 -18.13 17.55
C GLU A 81 5.43 -17.34 16.29
N ALA A 82 5.08 -17.86 15.11
CA ALA A 82 5.33 -17.21 13.83
C ALA A 82 4.58 -15.88 13.72
N ILE A 83 3.33 -15.85 14.18
CA ILE A 83 2.55 -14.62 14.27
C ILE A 83 3.31 -13.63 15.15
N ALA A 84 3.64 -13.97 16.39
CA ALA A 84 4.35 -13.06 17.30
C ALA A 84 5.64 -12.48 16.66
N ARG A 85 6.40 -13.30 15.93
CA ARG A 85 7.60 -12.90 15.19
C ARG A 85 7.31 -11.93 14.04
N VAL A 86 6.36 -12.29 13.16
CA VAL A 86 5.93 -11.41 12.06
C VAL A 86 5.43 -10.07 12.61
N ARG A 87 4.69 -10.10 13.72
CA ARG A 87 4.19 -8.89 14.37
C ARG A 87 5.31 -7.97 14.84
N PHE A 88 6.34 -8.55 15.43
CA PHE A 88 7.54 -7.84 15.86
C PHE A 88 8.31 -7.26 14.67
N ASP A 89 8.57 -8.07 13.63
CA ASP A 89 9.28 -7.64 12.43
C ASP A 89 8.52 -6.50 11.71
N MET A 90 7.19 -6.56 11.66
CA MET A 90 6.38 -5.50 11.07
C MET A 90 6.46 -4.18 11.84
N LEU A 91 6.59 -4.23 13.16
CA LEU A 91 6.80 -3.02 13.99
C LEU A 91 8.17 -2.40 13.74
N GLU A 92 9.21 -3.21 13.53
CA GLU A 92 10.55 -2.73 13.17
C GLU A 92 10.56 -2.08 11.79
N LEU A 93 9.92 -2.67 10.78
CA LEU A 93 9.78 -2.04 9.46
C LEU A 93 9.03 -0.71 9.56
N ASN A 94 7.94 -0.70 10.34
CA ASN A 94 7.18 0.53 10.58
C ASN A 94 8.04 1.60 11.27
N GLN A 95 8.89 1.22 12.23
CA GLN A 95 9.80 2.14 12.90
C GLN A 95 10.74 2.84 11.91
N HIS A 96 11.32 2.10 10.95
CA HIS A 96 12.15 2.71 9.91
C HIS A 96 11.39 3.70 9.01
N VAL A 97 10.12 3.42 8.69
CA VAL A 97 9.27 4.32 7.91
C VAL A 97 8.94 5.59 8.71
N VAL A 98 8.60 5.43 9.99
CA VAL A 98 8.32 6.53 10.92
C VAL A 98 9.55 7.43 11.10
N GLU A 99 10.72 6.85 11.37
CA GLU A 99 11.98 7.59 11.53
C GLU A 99 12.33 8.41 10.28
N ALA A 100 12.08 7.87 9.09
CA ALA A 100 12.29 8.60 7.84
C ALA A 100 11.37 9.83 7.74
N LEU A 101 10.10 9.73 8.12
CA LEU A 101 9.18 10.88 8.15
C LEU A 101 9.56 11.90 9.23
N GLU A 102 9.89 11.43 10.43
CA GLU A 102 10.30 12.27 11.55
C GLU A 102 11.60 13.03 11.24
N SER A 103 12.52 12.42 10.48
CA SER A 103 13.72 13.10 9.98
C SER A 103 13.42 14.30 9.07
N GLN A 104 12.22 14.36 8.47
CA GLN A 104 11.71 15.49 7.70
C GLN A 104 10.89 16.48 8.54
N GLY A 105 10.89 16.30 9.86
CA GLY A 105 10.12 17.12 10.81
C GLY A 105 8.61 16.85 10.80
N LEU A 106 8.18 15.69 10.28
CA LEU A 106 6.79 15.28 10.29
C LEU A 106 6.46 14.57 11.60
N VAL A 107 5.31 14.89 12.18
CA VAL A 107 4.78 14.16 13.34
C VAL A 107 3.93 13.00 12.82
N THR A 108 4.12 11.80 13.36
CA THR A 108 3.42 10.59 12.90
C THR A 108 2.78 9.84 14.06
N GLU A 109 1.81 8.99 13.74
CA GLU A 109 1.23 8.03 14.70
C GLU A 109 1.06 6.68 14.01
N SER A 110 1.66 5.64 14.57
CA SER A 110 1.50 4.28 14.06
C SER A 110 0.18 3.66 14.52
N LEU A 111 -0.60 3.16 13.57
CA LEU A 111 -1.87 2.48 13.77
C LEU A 111 -1.79 1.04 13.23
N PRO A 112 -1.17 0.08 13.94
CA PRO A 112 -1.12 -1.32 13.51
C PRO A 112 -2.54 -1.90 13.36
N PRO A 113 -2.90 -2.47 12.21
CA PRO A 113 -4.28 -2.92 11.95
C PRO A 113 -4.75 -4.01 12.89
N ARG A 114 -3.85 -4.77 13.52
CA ARG A 114 -4.20 -5.78 14.52
C ARG A 114 -4.98 -5.25 15.74
N TYR A 115 -5.02 -3.93 15.94
CA TYR A 115 -5.72 -3.30 17.06
C TYR A 115 -7.06 -2.68 16.68
N TRP A 116 -7.35 -2.53 15.39
CA TRP A 116 -8.55 -1.81 14.92
C TRP A 116 -9.27 -2.48 13.76
N ALA A 117 -8.70 -3.54 13.17
CA ALA A 117 -9.28 -4.31 12.08
C ALA A 117 -9.53 -5.77 12.47
N ASN A 118 -10.63 -6.33 11.97
CA ASN A 118 -10.96 -7.76 12.01
C ASN A 118 -11.34 -8.23 10.60
N GLY A 119 -10.81 -9.37 10.17
CA GLY A 119 -11.04 -9.91 8.84
C GLY A 119 -9.96 -9.50 7.83
N VAL A 120 -10.04 -10.14 6.66
CA VAL A 120 -9.13 -9.92 5.52
C VAL A 120 -9.93 -9.51 4.28
N GLY A 121 -9.23 -9.17 3.20
CA GLY A 121 -9.88 -8.70 1.98
C GLY A 121 -10.33 -7.25 2.06
N PRO A 122 -10.93 -6.70 0.99
CA PRO A 122 -11.35 -5.30 0.93
C PRO A 122 -12.57 -4.97 1.82
N THR A 123 -13.25 -5.99 2.36
CA THR A 123 -14.46 -5.86 3.18
C THR A 123 -14.21 -6.14 4.66
N PHE A 124 -12.95 -6.06 5.12
CA PHE A 124 -12.63 -6.26 6.53
C PHE A 124 -13.37 -5.24 7.42
N GLU A 125 -13.69 -5.62 8.65
CA GLU A 125 -14.36 -4.77 9.63
C GLU A 125 -13.35 -3.93 10.40
N GLY A 126 -13.72 -2.69 10.76
CA GLY A 126 -12.84 -1.79 11.51
C GLY A 126 -13.27 -0.33 11.40
N ASP A 127 -12.93 0.47 12.41
CA ASP A 127 -13.22 1.90 12.46
C ASP A 127 -12.13 2.72 11.75
N MET A 128 -12.55 3.54 10.77
CA MET A 128 -11.66 4.43 10.02
C MET A 128 -11.55 5.83 10.63
N SER A 129 -12.28 6.14 11.71
CA SER A 129 -12.35 7.48 12.30
C SER A 129 -10.98 8.04 12.68
N ALA A 130 -10.07 7.19 13.17
CA ALA A 130 -8.71 7.56 13.53
C ALA A 130 -7.86 8.08 12.35
N PHE A 131 -8.28 7.84 11.10
CA PHE A 131 -7.61 8.32 9.90
C PHE A 131 -8.17 9.65 9.37
N VAL A 132 -9.30 10.13 9.91
CA VAL A 132 -9.87 11.44 9.56
C VAL A 132 -9.13 12.54 10.30
N ARG A 133 -8.00 12.95 9.73
CA ARG A 133 -7.11 13.98 10.29
C ARG A 133 -6.94 15.16 9.33
N GLY A 134 -6.59 16.32 9.86
CA GLY A 134 -6.17 17.49 9.10
C GLY A 134 -4.65 17.56 8.88
N PRO A 135 -4.17 18.46 8.00
CA PRO A 135 -2.75 18.58 7.65
C PRO A 135 -1.79 18.90 8.80
N LYS A 136 -2.30 19.44 9.92
CA LYS A 136 -1.51 19.81 11.11
C LYS A 136 -1.51 18.75 12.20
N GLU A 137 -2.30 17.69 12.03
CA GLU A 137 -2.36 16.57 12.96
C GLU A 137 -1.32 15.50 12.57
N PRO A 138 -0.96 14.59 13.49
CA PRO A 138 0.02 13.54 13.19
C PRO A 138 -0.41 12.69 11.99
N ILE A 139 0.51 12.42 11.06
CA ILE A 139 0.27 11.53 9.91
C ILE A 139 -0.01 10.12 10.44
N PRO A 140 -1.20 9.54 10.18
CA PRO A 140 -1.47 8.17 10.55
C PRO A 140 -0.70 7.24 9.60
N VAL A 141 0.10 6.35 10.18
CA VAL A 141 0.89 5.34 9.47
C VAL A 141 0.33 3.97 9.81
N THR A 142 -0.10 3.22 8.81
CA THR A 142 -0.54 1.83 8.98
C THR A 142 0.10 0.92 7.94
N PHE A 143 -0.13 -0.39 8.03
CA PHE A 143 0.60 -1.36 7.24
C PHE A 143 -0.12 -2.69 7.10
N GLY A 144 0.33 -3.50 6.15
CA GLY A 144 -0.15 -4.88 6.02
C GLY A 144 0.34 -5.77 7.16
N ASP A 145 -0.52 -6.63 7.70
CA ASP A 145 -0.26 -7.30 8.97
C ASP A 145 -1.09 -8.57 9.19
N VAL A 146 -0.74 -9.36 10.22
CA VAL A 146 -1.58 -10.45 10.74
C VAL A 146 -2.67 -9.89 11.67
N VAL A 147 -3.92 -10.07 11.27
CA VAL A 147 -5.11 -9.64 12.02
C VAL A 147 -5.97 -10.84 12.42
N GLU A 148 -6.85 -10.64 13.40
CA GLU A 148 -7.84 -11.65 13.80
C GLU A 148 -8.96 -11.78 12.77
N VAL A 149 -9.54 -12.96 12.68
CA VAL A 149 -10.70 -13.25 11.81
C VAL A 149 -11.71 -14.04 12.64
N THR A 150 -12.96 -13.56 12.68
CA THR A 150 -14.03 -14.09 13.56
C THR A 150 -14.63 -15.44 13.12
N ASN A 151 -13.94 -16.21 12.27
CA ASN A 151 -14.37 -17.52 11.78
C ASN A 151 -13.30 -18.60 12.09
N ASP A 152 -13.48 -19.81 11.54
CA ASP A 152 -12.59 -20.94 11.78
C ASP A 152 -11.13 -20.70 11.35
N SER A 153 -10.86 -19.71 10.48
CA SER A 153 -9.51 -19.30 10.13
C SER A 153 -8.76 -18.65 11.30
N LYS A 154 -9.46 -18.09 12.31
CA LYS A 154 -8.95 -17.38 13.51
C LYS A 154 -8.09 -16.14 13.26
N PHE A 155 -7.27 -16.13 12.21
CA PHE A 155 -6.42 -15.03 11.80
C PHE A 155 -6.20 -15.07 10.29
N GLY A 156 -5.62 -13.99 9.75
CA GLY A 156 -5.19 -13.93 8.35
C GLY A 156 -4.33 -12.71 8.07
N ILE A 157 -3.86 -12.60 6.82
CA ILE A 157 -3.03 -11.47 6.37
C ILE A 157 -3.93 -10.39 5.78
N LEU A 158 -4.07 -9.28 6.48
CA LEU A 158 -4.66 -8.07 5.93
C LEU A 158 -3.60 -7.31 5.13
N SER A 159 -3.67 -7.40 3.80
CA SER A 159 -2.79 -6.63 2.93
C SER A 159 -3.05 -5.14 3.10
N GLY A 160 -1.99 -4.34 3.13
CA GLY A 160 -2.13 -2.89 3.03
C GLY A 160 -2.74 -2.44 1.69
N ASP A 161 -2.85 -3.30 0.66
CA ASP A 161 -3.62 -2.99 -0.55
C ASP A 161 -5.13 -2.95 -0.25
N HIS A 162 -5.62 -3.85 0.60
CA HIS A 162 -7.02 -3.84 1.06
C HIS A 162 -7.32 -2.66 1.99
N ILE A 163 -6.35 -2.29 2.84
CA ILE A 163 -6.47 -1.08 3.67
C ILE A 163 -6.63 0.17 2.80
N MET A 164 -5.88 0.27 1.68
CA MET A 164 -6.05 1.38 0.72
C MET A 164 -7.48 1.44 0.17
N VAL A 165 -8.14 0.30 -0.08
CA VAL A 165 -9.51 0.26 -0.59
C VAL A 165 -10.47 0.93 0.39
N ARG A 166 -10.46 0.50 1.66
CA ARG A 166 -11.35 1.07 2.68
C ARG A 166 -11.05 2.54 2.95
N LEU A 167 -9.78 2.92 3.07
CA LEU A 167 -9.41 4.32 3.27
C LEU A 167 -9.83 5.21 2.08
N GLY A 168 -9.66 4.72 0.84
CA GLY A 168 -9.98 5.48 -0.36
C GLY A 168 -11.49 5.63 -0.62
N ILE A 169 -12.30 4.62 -0.25
CA ILE A 169 -13.74 4.62 -0.51
C ILE A 169 -14.53 5.30 0.62
N GLU A 170 -14.10 5.16 1.87
CA GLU A 170 -14.93 5.53 3.02
C GLU A 170 -14.55 6.85 3.68
N LEU A 171 -13.32 7.31 3.51
CA LEU A 171 -12.93 8.60 4.05
C LEU A 171 -13.47 9.73 3.18
N PRO A 172 -13.92 10.84 3.79
CA PRO A 172 -14.30 12.03 3.03
C PRO A 172 -13.05 12.69 2.40
N ASP A 173 -13.27 13.57 1.42
CA ASP A 173 -12.27 14.49 0.88
C ASP A 173 -10.97 13.84 0.35
N VAL A 174 -11.01 12.54 0.01
CA VAL A 174 -9.87 11.85 -0.62
C VAL A 174 -9.73 12.35 -2.05
N SER A 175 -8.65 13.05 -2.32
CA SER A 175 -8.37 13.62 -3.65
C SER A 175 -7.43 12.77 -4.48
N ALA A 176 -6.61 11.92 -3.85
CA ALA A 176 -5.68 11.05 -4.54
C ALA A 176 -5.28 9.81 -3.71
N CYS A 177 -5.12 8.68 -4.41
CA CYS A 177 -4.56 7.44 -3.86
C CYS A 177 -3.37 7.00 -4.71
N LEU A 178 -2.18 6.98 -4.11
CA LEU A 178 -0.92 6.70 -4.80
C LEU A 178 -0.36 5.35 -4.34
N PHE A 179 -0.15 4.43 -5.26
CA PHE A 179 0.50 3.15 -5.03
C PHE A 179 1.94 3.20 -5.53
N LEU A 180 2.90 3.34 -4.62
CA LEU A 180 4.32 3.41 -4.97
C LEU A 180 4.92 2.01 -5.10
N LEU A 181 5.45 1.74 -6.29
CA LEU A 181 6.05 0.48 -6.72
C LEU A 181 7.57 0.53 -6.53
N GLY A 182 8.21 -0.64 -6.49
CA GLY A 182 9.63 -0.73 -6.16
C GLY A 182 10.58 -0.62 -7.33
N ASP A 183 10.22 -1.14 -8.50
CA ASP A 183 11.15 -1.46 -9.58
C ASP A 183 10.55 -1.28 -10.99
N VAL A 184 9.36 -0.68 -11.09
CA VAL A 184 8.65 -0.46 -12.35
C VAL A 184 7.97 0.91 -12.36
N ASP A 185 7.76 1.45 -13.55
CA ASP A 185 7.12 2.75 -13.73
C ASP A 185 5.61 2.75 -13.47
N GLY A 186 4.97 1.59 -13.60
CA GLY A 186 3.54 1.37 -13.42
C GLY A 186 3.18 -0.07 -13.78
N LEU A 187 2.00 -0.29 -14.33
CA LEU A 187 1.65 -1.54 -15.01
C LEU A 187 2.39 -1.63 -16.35
N MET A 188 2.95 -2.80 -16.62
CA MET A 188 3.67 -3.08 -17.86
C MET A 188 2.83 -4.02 -18.74
N ASP A 189 2.93 -3.87 -20.06
CA ASP A 189 2.24 -4.73 -21.04
C ASP A 189 2.74 -6.19 -21.07
N LYS A 190 3.93 -6.42 -20.50
CA LYS A 190 4.58 -7.73 -20.32
C LYS A 190 5.57 -7.65 -19.14
N PRO A 191 6.20 -8.75 -18.70
CA PRO A 191 7.22 -8.71 -17.66
C PRO A 191 8.26 -7.59 -17.87
N PRO A 192 8.55 -6.77 -16.85
CA PRO A 192 9.52 -5.68 -16.96
C PRO A 192 10.91 -6.10 -17.44
N GLN A 193 11.31 -7.36 -17.19
CA GLN A 193 12.59 -7.92 -17.58
C GLN A 193 12.63 -8.36 -19.06
N GLN A 194 11.47 -8.46 -19.72
CA GLN A 194 11.41 -8.80 -21.14
C GLN A 194 11.70 -7.58 -22.02
N SER A 195 12.48 -7.80 -23.08
CA SER A 195 12.83 -6.75 -24.03
C SER A 195 11.58 -6.16 -24.69
N GLY A 196 11.52 -4.83 -24.75
CA GLY A 196 10.40 -4.09 -25.33
C GLY A 196 9.13 -4.11 -24.47
N ALA A 197 9.23 -4.32 -23.16
CA ALA A 197 8.17 -4.02 -22.22
C ALA A 197 7.86 -2.52 -22.23
N LYS A 198 6.57 -2.18 -22.22
CA LYS A 198 6.06 -0.81 -22.29
C LYS A 198 5.14 -0.54 -21.11
N LEU A 199 5.20 0.70 -20.63
CA LEU A 199 4.28 1.21 -19.63
C LEU A 199 2.87 1.30 -20.21
N ILE A 200 1.89 0.81 -19.45
CA ILE A 200 0.48 1.07 -19.68
C ILE A 200 0.17 2.38 -18.95
N GLU A 201 -0.02 3.49 -19.66
CA GLU A 201 -0.20 4.81 -19.06
C GLU A 201 -1.58 4.98 -18.39
N GLN A 202 -2.59 4.32 -18.94
CA GLN A 202 -3.96 4.31 -18.43
C GLN A 202 -4.50 2.88 -18.45
N TRP A 203 -5.18 2.48 -17.40
CA TRP A 203 -5.73 1.13 -17.29
C TRP A 203 -7.10 1.14 -16.59
N MET A 204 -8.04 0.36 -17.13
CA MET A 204 -9.28 -0.02 -16.48
C MET A 204 -9.47 -1.55 -16.50
N PRO A 205 -10.25 -2.14 -15.58
CA PRO A 205 -10.39 -3.58 -15.52
C PRO A 205 -10.94 -4.22 -16.80
N SER A 206 -11.78 -3.49 -17.57
CA SER A 206 -12.29 -3.95 -18.86
C SER A 206 -11.24 -4.09 -19.95
N ASP A 207 -10.08 -3.43 -19.84
CA ASP A 207 -8.95 -3.63 -20.77
C ASP A 207 -8.37 -5.04 -20.63
N GLY A 208 -8.71 -5.72 -19.53
CA GLY A 208 -8.05 -6.93 -19.09
C GLY A 208 -6.63 -6.64 -18.58
N LEU A 209 -6.08 -7.59 -17.85
CA LEU A 209 -4.66 -7.89 -18.01
C LEU A 209 -4.67 -9.14 -18.86
N GLU A 210 -4.13 -9.11 -20.09
CA GLU A 210 -4.14 -10.29 -20.96
C GLU A 210 -3.72 -11.52 -20.17
N SER A 211 -4.67 -12.44 -19.99
CA SER A 211 -4.56 -13.64 -19.18
C SER A 211 -3.70 -14.72 -19.86
N THR A 212 -2.99 -14.38 -20.93
CA THR A 212 -1.92 -15.19 -21.48
C THR A 212 -0.73 -15.03 -20.55
N HIS A 213 -0.60 -15.99 -19.64
CA HIS A 213 0.50 -16.11 -18.67
C HIS A 213 0.33 -15.38 -17.34
N ALA A 214 -0.78 -15.59 -16.62
CA ALA A 214 -0.79 -15.33 -15.16
C ALA A 214 0.36 -16.07 -14.41
N SER A 215 0.95 -17.10 -15.02
CA SER A 215 2.15 -17.82 -14.57
C SER A 215 3.49 -17.24 -15.05
N ASP A 216 3.55 -16.60 -16.23
CA ASP A 216 4.81 -16.08 -16.82
C ASP A 216 4.89 -14.54 -16.86
N ILE A 217 3.85 -13.85 -16.37
CA ILE A 217 3.88 -12.43 -15.97
C ILE A 217 4.54 -12.26 -14.58
N ASP A 218 5.02 -13.34 -13.96
CA ASP A 218 5.49 -13.32 -12.57
C ASP A 218 6.60 -12.30 -12.31
N VAL A 219 6.27 -11.29 -11.51
CA VAL A 219 7.25 -10.65 -10.61
C VAL A 219 6.69 -10.31 -9.23
N THR A 220 5.57 -10.94 -8.84
CA THR A 220 4.88 -11.00 -7.54
C THR A 220 3.38 -10.89 -7.77
N GLY A 221 2.59 -11.83 -7.26
CA GLY A 221 1.12 -11.71 -7.16
C GLY A 221 0.61 -10.44 -6.46
N GLY A 222 1.53 -9.59 -5.95
CA GLY A 222 1.25 -8.30 -5.39
C GLY A 222 0.93 -7.16 -6.38
N ILE A 223 1.32 -7.23 -7.68
CA ILE A 223 0.96 -6.14 -8.63
C ILE A 223 -0.47 -6.27 -9.13
N LEU A 224 -0.94 -7.50 -9.41
CA LEU A 224 -2.34 -7.76 -9.79
C LEU A 224 -3.29 -7.31 -8.68
N LEU A 225 -3.00 -7.70 -7.42
CA LEU A 225 -3.79 -7.26 -6.27
C LEU A 225 -3.82 -5.73 -6.15
N LYS A 226 -2.72 -5.03 -6.45
CA LYS A 226 -2.66 -3.55 -6.47
C LYS A 226 -3.57 -2.98 -7.52
N ALA A 227 -3.49 -3.46 -8.76
CA ALA A 227 -4.32 -2.99 -9.86
C ALA A 227 -5.82 -3.19 -9.54
N GLN A 228 -6.18 -4.36 -8.98
CA GLN A 228 -7.54 -4.66 -8.56
C GLN A 228 -8.03 -3.76 -7.41
N CYS A 229 -7.21 -3.55 -6.38
CA CYS A 229 -7.57 -2.64 -5.29
C CYS A 229 -7.66 -1.19 -5.78
N ALA A 230 -6.74 -0.76 -6.64
CA ALA A 230 -6.73 0.56 -7.21
C ALA A 230 -7.97 0.82 -8.10
N SER A 231 -8.44 -0.16 -8.87
CA SER A 231 -9.67 0.00 -9.65
C SER A 231 -10.93 0.08 -8.78
N MET A 232 -10.99 -0.63 -7.66
CA MET A 232 -12.08 -0.46 -6.69
C MET A 232 -12.13 1.00 -6.19
N ILE A 233 -10.97 1.58 -5.87
CA ILE A 233 -10.84 2.96 -5.41
C ILE A 233 -11.19 3.97 -6.52
N ALA A 234 -10.81 3.70 -7.77
CA ALA A 234 -11.03 4.61 -8.90
C ALA A 234 -12.52 4.91 -9.18
N ASN A 235 -13.43 4.07 -8.68
CA ASN A 235 -14.87 4.35 -8.74
C ASN A 235 -15.35 5.45 -7.77
N SER A 236 -14.50 5.85 -6.82
CA SER A 236 -14.78 6.85 -5.77
C SER A 236 -13.77 8.00 -5.73
N VAL A 237 -12.57 7.80 -6.26
CA VAL A 237 -11.48 8.78 -6.27
C VAL A 237 -10.96 8.94 -7.70
N ASP A 238 -10.89 10.18 -8.19
CA ASP A 238 -10.50 10.46 -9.58
C ASP A 238 -9.00 10.19 -9.85
N ARG A 239 -8.14 10.46 -8.86
CA ARG A 239 -6.67 10.38 -9.00
C ARG A 239 -6.12 9.15 -8.32
N VAL A 240 -6.24 8.01 -8.99
CA VAL A 240 -5.63 6.74 -8.52
C VAL A 240 -4.47 6.37 -9.43
N TRP A 241 -3.28 6.25 -8.85
CA TRP A 241 -2.05 6.08 -9.62
C TRP A 241 -1.18 4.95 -9.09
N LEU A 242 -0.60 4.17 -10.00
CA LEU A 242 0.53 3.27 -9.77
C LEU A 242 1.79 3.97 -10.27
N LEU A 243 2.72 4.28 -9.37
CA LEU A 243 3.90 5.10 -9.66
C LEU A 243 5.18 4.39 -9.26
N ASN A 244 6.29 4.69 -9.94
CA ASN A 244 7.61 4.31 -9.48
C ASN A 244 7.97 5.05 -8.18
N GLY A 245 8.09 4.32 -7.07
CA GLY A 245 8.49 4.92 -5.79
C GLY A 245 9.96 5.35 -5.74
N ARG A 246 10.79 4.94 -6.71
CA ARG A 246 12.18 5.44 -6.84
C ARG A 246 12.25 6.82 -7.51
N GLU A 247 11.14 7.28 -8.09
CA GLU A 247 11.00 8.59 -8.72
C GLU A 247 9.91 9.41 -7.97
N PRO A 248 10.14 9.76 -6.69
CA PRO A 248 9.09 10.21 -5.77
C PRO A 248 8.42 11.53 -6.19
N ASN A 249 9.10 12.40 -6.95
CA ASN A 249 8.53 13.65 -7.44
C ASN A 249 7.28 13.45 -8.31
N ARG A 250 7.11 12.27 -8.90
CA ARG A 250 5.89 11.89 -9.64
C ARG A 250 4.64 11.94 -8.76
N MET A 251 4.78 11.79 -7.44
CA MET A 251 3.68 11.98 -6.50
C MET A 251 3.13 13.41 -6.55
N LEU A 252 4.01 14.42 -6.61
CA LEU A 252 3.60 15.82 -6.69
C LEU A 252 2.89 16.09 -8.02
N ASP A 253 3.45 15.58 -9.13
CA ASP A 253 2.82 15.75 -10.44
C ASP A 253 1.44 15.06 -10.50
N ALA A 254 1.30 13.84 -9.96
CA ALA A 254 0.02 13.14 -9.86
C ALA A 254 -1.00 13.88 -8.99
N VAL A 255 -0.58 14.43 -7.84
CA VAL A 255 -1.48 15.14 -6.92
C VAL A 255 -1.85 16.53 -7.45
N MET A 256 -0.93 17.25 -8.08
CA MET A 256 -1.12 18.65 -8.44
C MET A 256 -1.64 18.85 -9.87
N ARG A 257 -1.19 17.99 -10.81
CA ARG A 257 -1.48 18.12 -12.25
C ARG A 257 -2.32 16.97 -12.78
N ASP A 258 -2.38 15.85 -12.07
CA ASP A 258 -3.03 14.62 -12.53
C ASP A 258 -2.45 14.13 -13.88
N ASP A 259 -1.14 14.33 -14.04
CA ASP A 259 -0.36 14.01 -15.22
C ASP A 259 1.10 13.75 -14.82
N THR A 260 1.57 12.51 -15.00
CA THR A 260 2.93 12.08 -14.69
C THR A 260 3.24 10.73 -15.36
N VAL A 261 4.50 10.29 -15.30
CA VAL A 261 4.89 8.94 -15.75
C VAL A 261 4.46 7.89 -14.74
N GLY A 262 3.43 7.14 -15.08
CA GLY A 262 2.96 5.98 -14.34
C GLY A 262 1.69 5.43 -14.97
N THR A 263 0.96 4.59 -14.23
CA THR A 263 -0.36 4.12 -14.68
C THR A 263 -1.45 4.80 -13.90
N LYS A 264 -2.28 5.59 -14.59
CA LYS A 264 -3.53 6.10 -14.04
C LYS A 264 -4.62 5.03 -14.14
N ILE A 265 -5.30 4.78 -13.03
CA ILE A 265 -6.41 3.84 -13.00
C ILE A 265 -7.71 4.59 -13.27
N LEU A 266 -8.43 4.16 -14.29
CA LEU A 266 -9.67 4.79 -14.72
C LEU A 266 -10.87 4.10 -14.07
N SER A 267 -11.90 4.89 -13.79
CA SER A 267 -13.20 4.40 -13.32
C SER A 267 -13.91 3.62 -14.42
N GLU A 268 -14.66 2.58 -14.04
CA GLU A 268 -15.56 1.88 -14.97
C GLU A 268 -16.92 2.58 -15.13
N ARG A 269 -17.19 3.59 -14.29
CA ARG A 269 -18.42 4.38 -14.42
C ARG A 269 -18.29 5.27 -15.66
N SER A 270 -19.19 5.09 -16.61
CA SER A 270 -19.32 6.03 -17.74
C SER A 270 -19.55 7.46 -17.21
N PRO A 271 -18.96 8.48 -17.86
CA PRO A 271 -19.14 9.88 -17.47
C PRO A 271 -20.60 10.34 -17.52
#